data_AF-A0A1W9QC41-F1
#
_entry.id   AF-A0A1W9QC41-F1
#
_cell.length_a   1.000
_cell.length_b   1.000
_cell.length_c   1.000
_cell.angle_alpha   90.00
_cell.angle_beta   90.00
_cell.angle_gamma   90.00
#
_symmetry.space_group_name_H-M   'P 1'
#
loop_
_entity.id
_entity.type
_entity.pdbx_description
1 polymer ?
#
loop_
_entity_poly.entity_id
_entity_poly.type
_entity_poly.pdbx_seq_one_letter_code
_entity_poly.pdbx_strand_id
1 'polypeptide(L)'
;MALHQSFGLGSQRPSRSQRTPGPLYAREGGLERSLIGDAGLEFKLPLQLTLDVTGFAGAFFDLWDVETLDDLDGQPSGVVRGGGKVVGLETSLTRVFGRHLRGLASYTLSRAERSVGRV
;
A
#
# COMPACT_ATOMS: atom_id res chain seq x y z
N MET A 1 4.87 -6.77 26.35
CA MET A 1 4.03 -6.47 25.17
C MET A 1 4.08 -4.98 24.94
N ALA A 2 4.22 -4.54 23.70
CA ALA A 2 4.10 -3.15 23.30
C ALA A 2 3.03 -3.02 22.21
N LEU A 3 2.38 -1.87 22.16
CA LEU A 3 1.42 -1.49 21.13
C LEU A 3 2.05 -0.34 20.35
N HIS A 4 1.97 -0.41 19.02
CA HIS A 4 2.31 0.69 18.13
C HIS A 4 1.19 0.89 17.12
N GLN A 5 1.05 2.13 16.68
CA GLN A 5 0.09 2.53 15.67
C GLN A 5 0.64 3.71 14.91
N SER A 6 0.28 3.80 13.64
CA SER A 6 0.67 4.90 12.79
C SER A 6 -0.47 5.29 11.85
N PHE A 7 -0.44 6.54 11.41
CA PHE A 7 -1.38 7.06 10.44
C PHE A 7 -0.68 8.10 9.57
N GLY A 8 -0.95 8.04 8.26
CA GLY A 8 -0.28 8.84 7.25
C GLY A 8 -1.24 9.36 6.20
N LEU A 9 -0.94 10.58 5.76
CA LEU A 9 -1.53 11.20 4.58
C LEU A 9 -0.46 11.30 3.50
N GLY A 10 -0.81 10.91 2.28
CA GLY A 10 0.07 11.02 1.13
C GLY A 10 -0.54 11.88 0.04
N SER A 11 0.31 12.57 -0.70
CA SER A 11 -0.07 13.21 -1.95
C SER A 11 1.02 13.06 -2.99
N GLN A 12 0.69 12.61 -4.19
CA GLN A 12 1.65 12.39 -5.26
C GLN A 12 1.24 13.17 -6.51
N ARG A 13 2.22 13.85 -7.12
CA ARG A 13 2.04 14.48 -8.43
C ARG A 13 2.02 13.39 -9.52
N PRO A 14 1.29 13.60 -10.62
CA PRO A 14 1.34 12.69 -11.76
C PRO A 14 2.79 12.49 -12.20
N SER A 15 3.23 11.23 -12.25
CA SER A 15 4.57 10.88 -12.74
C SER A 15 4.47 10.44 -14.20
N ARG A 16 5.44 10.87 -15.03
CA ARG A 16 5.45 10.59 -16.48
C ARG A 16 5.98 9.18 -16.82
N SER A 17 6.27 8.32 -15.86
CA SER A 17 7.33 7.31 -16.04
C SER A 17 6.96 5.84 -15.79
N GLN A 18 5.77 5.36 -16.17
CA GLN A 18 5.51 3.90 -16.15
C GLN A 18 4.81 3.30 -17.39
N ARG A 19 4.52 4.07 -18.44
CA ARG A 19 3.84 3.55 -19.63
C ARG A 19 4.41 4.05 -20.95
N THR A 20 4.13 3.26 -21.99
CA THR A 20 4.61 3.30 -23.37
C THR A 20 4.65 4.72 -23.96
N PRO A 21 5.63 5.06 -24.82
CA PRO A 21 5.64 6.34 -25.52
C PRO A 21 4.34 6.51 -26.32
N GLY A 22 3.56 7.58 -26.08
CA GLY A 22 2.36 7.84 -26.88
C GLY A 22 1.31 8.75 -26.21
N PRO A 23 0.82 8.45 -25.00
CA PRO A 23 -0.17 9.29 -24.35
C PRO A 23 0.49 10.40 -23.51
N LEU A 24 0.31 11.65 -23.92
CA LEU A 24 0.54 12.80 -23.04
C LEU A 24 -0.62 12.84 -22.03
N TYR A 25 -0.37 12.35 -20.82
CA TYR A 25 -1.32 12.52 -19.72
C TYR A 25 -1.60 14.01 -19.51
N ALA A 26 -2.89 14.36 -19.51
CA ALA A 26 -3.30 15.69 -19.10
C ALA A 26 -2.75 15.95 -17.70
N ARG A 27 -1.99 17.06 -17.55
CA ARG A 27 -1.53 17.56 -16.24
C ARG A 27 -2.69 18.07 -15.38
N GLU A 28 -3.87 18.14 -15.97
CA GLU A 28 -5.11 18.61 -15.36
C GLU A 28 -5.76 17.48 -14.56
N GLY A 29 -6.25 17.81 -13.35
CA GLY A 29 -6.97 16.86 -12.49
C GLY A 29 -6.32 16.50 -11.16
N GLY A 30 -5.27 17.23 -10.72
CA GLY A 30 -4.89 17.31 -9.31
C GLY A 30 -3.76 16.37 -8.83
N LEU A 31 -3.69 16.14 -7.53
CA LEU A 31 -2.77 15.19 -6.90
C LEU A 31 -3.50 13.87 -6.63
N GLU A 32 -2.81 12.75 -6.81
CA GLU A 32 -3.24 11.51 -6.16
C GLU A 32 -3.12 11.68 -4.65
N ARG A 33 -4.08 11.16 -3.89
CA ARG A 33 -4.12 11.29 -2.43
C ARG A 33 -4.24 9.92 -1.79
N SER A 34 -3.62 9.74 -0.64
CA SER A 34 -3.71 8.50 0.13
C SER A 34 -3.89 8.75 1.61
N LEU A 35 -4.58 7.81 2.24
CA LEU A 35 -4.82 7.69 3.66
C LEU A 35 -4.38 6.28 4.05
N ILE A 36 -3.40 6.14 4.94
CA ILE A 36 -2.90 4.82 5.37
C ILE A 36 -2.83 4.82 6.88
N GLY A 37 -3.24 3.72 7.51
CA GLY A 37 -3.08 3.51 8.93
C GLY A 37 -2.72 2.08 9.25
N ASP A 38 -2.03 1.91 10.38
CA ASP A 38 -1.65 0.61 10.91
C ASP A 38 -1.77 0.58 12.44
N ALA A 39 -1.93 -0.62 12.96
CA ALA A 39 -1.85 -0.91 14.38
C ALA A 39 -1.27 -2.31 14.58
N GLY A 40 -0.36 -2.44 15.53
CA GLY A 40 0.35 -3.69 15.75
C GLY A 40 0.77 -3.91 17.20
N LEU A 41 1.05 -5.17 17.50
CA LEU A 41 1.46 -5.64 18.81
C LEU A 41 2.82 -6.31 18.71
N GLU A 42 3.75 -5.88 19.55
CA GLU A 42 5.05 -6.52 19.74
C GLU A 42 5.05 -7.36 21.03
N PHE A 43 5.43 -8.62 20.89
CA PHE A 43 5.58 -9.58 21.97
C PHE A 43 7.04 -10.02 22.11
N LYS A 44 7.59 -9.82 23.31
CA LYS A 44 8.87 -10.44 23.70
C LYS A 44 8.56 -11.83 24.26
N LEU A 45 9.00 -12.85 23.54
CA LEU A 45 8.83 -14.25 23.85
C LEU A 45 10.12 -14.81 24.50
N PRO A 46 10.06 -16.01 25.13
CA PRO A 46 11.26 -16.70 25.60
C PRO A 46 12.29 -16.92 24.49
N LEU A 47 13.53 -17.27 24.86
CA LEU A 47 14.63 -17.54 23.91
C LEU A 47 15.04 -16.33 23.04
N GLN A 48 14.87 -15.11 23.56
CA GLN A 48 15.20 -13.87 22.85
C GLN A 48 14.48 -13.76 21.49
N LEU A 49 13.22 -14.21 21.48
CA LEU A 49 12.33 -14.11 20.34
C LEU A 49 11.46 -12.84 20.49
N THR A 50 11.29 -12.12 19.39
CA THR A 50 10.34 -11.01 19.29
C THR A 50 9.38 -11.33 18.16
N LEU A 51 8.09 -11.40 18.48
CA LEU A 51 7.00 -11.53 17.50
C LEU A 51 6.32 -10.18 17.36
N ASP A 52 6.22 -9.68 16.13
CA ASP A 52 5.45 -8.51 15.76
C ASP A 52 4.30 -8.92 14.86
N VAL A 53 3.09 -8.43 15.15
CA VAL A 53 1.91 -8.62 14.31
C VAL A 53 1.26 -7.26 14.10
N THR A 54 1.20 -6.80 12.85
CA THR A 54 0.72 -5.47 12.48
C THR A 54 -0.35 -5.57 11.39
N GLY A 55 -1.53 -5.03 11.64
CA GLY A 55 -2.59 -4.88 10.64
C GLY A 55 -2.53 -3.50 10.02
N PHE A 56 -2.72 -3.41 8.71
CA PHE A 56 -2.74 -2.13 7.99
C PHE A 56 -3.91 -2.02 7.02
N ALA A 57 -4.36 -0.80 6.80
CA ALA A 57 -5.37 -0.47 5.81
C ALA A 57 -5.06 0.87 5.16
N GLY A 58 -5.48 1.04 3.91
CA GLY A 58 -5.33 2.30 3.21
C GLY A 58 -6.40 2.52 2.16
N ALA A 59 -6.66 3.80 1.90
CA ALA A 59 -7.54 4.29 0.85
C ALA A 59 -6.76 5.24 -0.06
N PHE A 60 -6.98 5.10 -1.36
CA PHE A 60 -6.33 5.87 -2.40
C PHE A 60 -7.39 6.56 -3.25
N PHE A 61 -7.14 7.82 -3.58
CA PHE A 61 -8.07 8.68 -4.28
C PHE A 61 -7.35 9.33 -5.45
N ASP A 62 -8.10 9.56 -6.52
CA ASP A 62 -7.62 10.21 -7.72
C ASP A 62 -6.46 9.46 -8.41
N LEU A 63 -6.48 8.12 -8.34
CA LEU A 63 -5.48 7.25 -8.97
C LEU A 63 -5.45 7.47 -10.50
N TRP A 64 -4.24 7.51 -11.06
CA TRP A 64 -3.99 7.78 -12.49
C TRP A 64 -3.79 6.49 -13.30
N ASP A 65 -3.49 5.37 -12.65
CA ASP A 65 -3.08 4.12 -13.30
C ASP A 65 -4.26 3.16 -13.59
N VAL A 66 -5.49 3.68 -13.64
CA VAL A 66 -6.70 2.88 -13.91
C VAL A 66 -6.84 2.41 -15.35
N GLU A 67 -6.03 2.93 -16.26
CA GLU A 67 -5.97 2.51 -17.67
C GLU A 67 -5.54 1.04 -17.84
N THR A 68 -4.99 0.37 -16.81
CA THR A 68 -4.70 -1.09 -16.84
C THR A 68 -5.88 -1.97 -16.42
N LEU A 69 -7.02 -1.40 -16.03
CA LEU A 69 -8.14 -2.20 -15.51
C LEU A 69 -8.96 -2.90 -16.60
N ASP A 70 -8.89 -2.46 -17.85
CA ASP A 70 -9.04 -3.27 -19.07
C ASP A 70 -9.05 -2.36 -20.30
N ASP A 71 -8.75 -2.94 -21.46
CA ASP A 71 -9.16 -2.46 -22.80
C ASP A 71 -10.67 -2.21 -22.81
N LEU A 72 -11.10 -1.05 -22.30
CA LEU A 72 -12.50 -0.66 -22.27
C LEU A 72 -12.91 -0.20 -23.67
N ASP A 73 -13.24 -1.18 -24.52
CA ASP A 73 -14.12 -0.99 -25.67
C ASP A 73 -15.34 -0.16 -25.21
N GLY A 74 -15.32 1.13 -25.50
CA GLY A 74 -16.38 2.08 -25.15
C GLY A 74 -16.08 3.07 -24.01
N GLN A 75 -14.84 3.19 -23.52
CA GLN A 75 -14.53 4.28 -22.56
C GLN A 75 -14.57 5.65 -23.26
N PRO A 76 -15.30 6.65 -22.73
CA PRO A 76 -15.29 8.01 -23.28
C PRO A 76 -13.88 8.59 -23.21
N SER A 77 -13.48 9.32 -24.25
CA SER A 77 -12.19 10.01 -24.32
C SER A 77 -12.09 11.09 -23.23
N GLY A 78 -11.52 10.73 -22.08
CA GLY A 78 -11.39 11.62 -20.93
C GLY A 78 -10.44 11.09 -19.86
N VAL A 79 -10.00 11.97 -18.96
CA VAL A 79 -9.12 11.62 -17.84
C VAL A 79 -9.90 10.84 -16.79
N VAL A 80 -9.83 9.52 -16.82
CA VAL A 80 -10.54 8.66 -15.86
C VAL A 80 -9.72 8.54 -14.57
N ARG A 81 -10.39 8.78 -13.43
CA ARG A 81 -9.82 8.69 -12.07
C ARG A 81 -10.33 7.45 -11.37
N GLY A 82 -9.42 6.75 -10.69
CA GLY A 82 -9.75 5.61 -9.85
C GLY A 82 -9.79 5.91 -8.36
N GLY A 83 -10.54 5.06 -7.66
CA GLY A 83 -10.31 4.79 -6.24
C GLY A 83 -9.49 3.52 -6.06
N GLY A 84 -8.83 3.40 -4.93
CA GLY A 84 -8.18 2.16 -4.50
C GLY A 84 -8.32 1.94 -3.01
N LYS A 85 -8.21 0.69 -2.59
CA LYS A 85 -8.10 0.32 -1.18
C LYS A 85 -7.11 -0.82 -1.01
N VAL A 86 -6.45 -0.84 0.12
CA VAL A 86 -5.58 -1.93 0.55
C VAL A 86 -5.90 -2.31 1.98
N VAL A 87 -5.83 -3.61 2.26
CA VAL A 87 -5.86 -4.13 3.62
C VAL A 87 -4.88 -5.28 3.72
N GLY A 88 -4.22 -5.42 4.86
CA GLY A 88 -3.29 -6.51 5.05
C GLY A 88 -2.90 -6.73 6.50
N LEU A 89 -2.13 -7.79 6.68
CA LEU A 89 -1.55 -8.23 7.92
C LEU A 89 -0.08 -8.57 7.68
N GLU A 90 0.78 -8.01 8.50
CA GLU A 90 2.21 -8.29 8.55
C GLU A 90 2.53 -9.03 9.84
N THR A 91 3.42 -10.00 9.75
CA THR A 91 3.93 -10.73 10.89
C THR A 91 5.42 -10.88 10.74
N SER A 92 6.17 -10.55 11.79
CA SER A 92 7.61 -10.78 11.83
C SER A 92 8.03 -11.48 13.10
N LEU A 93 9.00 -12.38 12.98
CA LEU A 93 9.61 -13.10 14.08
C LEU A 93 11.11 -12.90 14.02
N THR A 94 11.66 -12.22 15.02
CA THR A 94 13.09 -12.01 15.16
C THR A 94 13.63 -12.89 16.27
N ARG A 95 14.76 -13.56 16.04
CA ARG A 95 15.49 -14.32 17.07
C ARG A 95 16.92 -13.82 17.20
N VAL A 96 17.38 -13.60 18.43
CA VAL A 96 18.79 -13.35 18.72
C VAL A 96 19.45 -14.65 19.18
N PHE A 97 20.51 -15.09 18.49
CA PHE A 97 21.23 -16.33 18.81
C PHE A 97 22.51 -16.10 19.61
N GLY A 98 22.92 -14.84 19.79
CA GLY A 98 24.13 -14.42 20.49
C GLY A 98 24.41 -12.95 20.26
N ARG A 99 25.65 -12.51 20.50
CA ARG A 99 26.02 -11.08 20.33
C ARG A 99 26.02 -10.61 18.87
N HIS A 100 26.23 -11.52 17.93
CA HIS A 100 26.52 -11.17 16.53
C HIS A 100 25.52 -11.75 15.52
N LEU A 101 24.63 -12.66 15.92
CA LEU A 101 23.72 -13.34 15.01
C LEU A 101 22.26 -13.06 15.38
N ARG A 102 21.52 -12.54 14.40
CA ARG A 102 20.07 -12.33 14.46
C ARG A 102 19.43 -12.99 13.24
N GLY A 103 18.38 -13.76 13.47
CA GLY A 103 17.52 -14.30 12.42
C GLY A 103 16.22 -13.51 12.36
N LEU A 104 15.65 -13.39 11.16
CA LEU A 104 14.37 -12.76 10.89
C LEU A 104 13.56 -13.67 9.96
N ALA A 105 12.30 -13.90 10.31
CA ALA A 105 11.29 -14.45 9.42
C ALA A 105 10.13 -13.46 9.34
N SER A 106 9.66 -13.15 8.13
CA SER A 106 8.57 -12.20 7.93
C SER A 106 7.59 -12.73 6.90
N TYR A 107 6.31 -12.44 7.10
CA TYR A 107 5.26 -12.76 6.16
C TYR A 107 4.23 -11.63 6.12
N THR A 108 3.84 -11.25 4.90
CA THR A 108 2.81 -10.23 4.67
C THR A 108 1.72 -10.85 3.80
N LEU A 109 0.49 -10.82 4.30
CA LEU A 109 -0.71 -11.15 3.55
C LEU A 109 -1.47 -9.86 3.29
N SER A 110 -1.70 -9.53 2.02
CA SER A 110 -2.41 -8.30 1.67
C SER A 110 -3.31 -8.48 0.47
N ARG A 111 -4.33 -7.62 0.39
CA ARG A 111 -5.22 -7.50 -0.74
C ARG A 111 -5.35 -6.04 -1.12
N ALA A 112 -5.13 -5.74 -2.39
CA ALA A 112 -5.33 -4.43 -2.96
C ALA A 112 -6.38 -4.52 -4.08
N GLU A 113 -7.30 -3.56 -4.09
CA GLU A 113 -8.36 -3.44 -5.09
C GLU A 113 -8.36 -2.02 -5.65
N ARG A 114 -8.69 -1.90 -6.93
CA ARG A 114 -8.84 -0.64 -7.66
C ARG A 114 -10.13 -0.67 -8.45
N SER A 115 -10.82 0.46 -8.55
CA SER A 115 -12.00 0.58 -9.42
C SER A 115 -12.15 1.97 -10.00
N VAL A 116 -12.76 2.02 -11.19
CA VAL A 116 -13.29 3.25 -11.79
C VAL A 116 -14.72 3.40 -11.28
N GLY A 117 -14.90 4.11 -10.16
CA GLY A 117 -16.20 4.24 -9.48
C GLY A 117 -16.07 4.06 -7.97
N ARG A 118 -16.96 3.24 -7.37
CA ARG A 118 -16.92 2.94 -5.93
C ARG A 118 -16.06 1.69 -5.68
N VAL A 119 -15.21 1.77 -4.66
CA VAL A 119 -14.45 0.63 -4.09
C VAL A 119 -15.05 0.23 -2.75
#